data_AF-A0AB74UCJ5-F1
#
_entry.id   AF-A0AB74UCJ5-F1
#
_cell.length_a   1.000
_cell.length_b   1.000
_cell.length_c   1.000
_cell.angle_alpha   90.00
_cell.angle_beta   90.00
_cell.angle_gamma   90.00
#
_symmetry.space_group_name_H-M   'P 1'
#
loop_
_entity.id
_entity.type
_entity.pdbx_description
1 polymer ?
#
loop_
_entity_poly.entity_id
_entity_poly.type
_entity_poly.pdbx_seq_one_letter_code
_entity_poly.pdbx_strand_id
1 'polypeptide(L)'
;MARIKKANWSNFSTKGYHRKAAFSHREWVGWMALVPDVDLSNEMPFVALAEYLPGIGTLIVTTKEPFDPENEEHIKLARATEVFLADRGLLPERGI
;
A
#
# COMPACT_ATOMS: atom_id res chain seq x y z
N MET A 1 -8.72 24.10 -16.95
CA MET A 1 -7.93 22.85 -16.92
C MET A 1 -7.75 22.43 -15.47
N ALA A 2 -8.29 21.28 -15.06
CA ALA A 2 -8.04 20.74 -13.73
C ALA A 2 -6.57 20.26 -13.68
N ARG A 3 -5.77 20.86 -12.81
CA ARG A 3 -4.37 20.49 -12.61
C ARG A 3 -4.36 19.32 -11.63
N ILE A 4 -4.19 18.09 -12.13
CA ILE A 4 -4.01 16.91 -11.28
C ILE A 4 -2.74 17.16 -10.45
N LYS A 5 -2.87 17.21 -9.13
CA LYS A 5 -1.72 17.36 -8.22
C LYS A 5 -0.84 16.12 -8.36
N LYS A 6 0.47 16.30 -8.13
CA LYS A 6 1.43 15.19 -8.03
C LYS A 6 0.89 14.13 -7.08
N ALA A 7 0.99 12.86 -7.45
CA ALA A 7 0.55 11.76 -6.62
C ALA A 7 1.30 11.80 -5.28
N ASN A 8 0.54 11.82 -4.19
CA ASN A 8 1.05 11.57 -2.85
C ASN A 8 0.62 10.16 -2.44
N TRP A 9 1.27 9.64 -1.39
CA TRP A 9 0.86 8.39 -0.78
C TRP A 9 -0.66 8.34 -0.56
N SER A 10 -1.28 7.27 -1.01
CA SER A 10 -2.72 7.02 -0.86
C SER A 10 -2.93 5.54 -0.58
N ASN A 11 -3.82 5.22 0.34
CA ASN A 11 -4.18 3.84 0.64
C ASN A 11 -5.70 3.67 0.69
N PHE A 12 -6.15 2.43 0.45
CA PHE A 12 -7.54 2.02 0.56
C PHE A 12 -7.60 0.76 1.42
N SER A 13 -8.39 0.83 2.48
CA SER A 13 -8.54 -0.26 3.44
C SER A 13 -9.89 -0.19 4.14
N THR A 14 -10.32 -1.31 4.70
CA THR A 14 -11.53 -1.34 5.54
C THR A 14 -11.31 -0.60 6.86
N LYS A 15 -12.40 -0.06 7.39
CA LYS A 15 -12.38 0.70 8.64
C LYS A 15 -11.78 -0.16 9.76
N GLY A 16 -10.77 0.40 10.42
CA GLY A 16 -10.13 -0.23 11.58
C GLY A 16 -8.89 -1.07 11.26
N TYR A 17 -8.59 -1.34 9.98
CA TYR A 17 -7.37 -2.06 9.60
C TYR A 17 -6.10 -1.38 10.14
N HIS A 18 -6.04 -0.05 10.23
CA HIS A 18 -4.88 0.69 10.77
C HIS A 18 -4.40 0.20 12.15
N ARG A 19 -5.28 -0.38 12.99
CA ARG A 19 -4.90 -0.95 14.30
C ARG A 19 -4.17 -2.29 14.18
N LYS A 20 -4.29 -2.92 13.02
CA LYS A 20 -3.66 -4.18 12.63
C LYS A 20 -2.51 -3.95 11.65
N ALA A 21 -2.15 -2.73 11.27
CA ALA A 21 -0.99 -2.47 10.41
C ALA A 21 0.33 -2.94 11.07
N ALA A 22 1.37 -3.15 10.27
CA ALA A 22 2.69 -3.58 10.74
C ALA A 22 3.37 -2.54 11.64
N PHE A 23 3.11 -1.25 11.40
CA PHE A 23 3.73 -0.13 12.12
C PHE A 23 2.66 0.85 12.60
N SER A 24 2.67 1.17 13.89
CA SER A 24 1.72 2.13 14.49
C SER A 24 2.00 3.60 14.17
N HIS A 25 3.25 3.92 13.80
CA HIS A 25 3.75 5.28 13.56
C HIS A 25 3.93 5.62 12.07
N ARG A 26 3.54 4.70 11.17
CA ARG A 26 3.63 4.88 9.71
C ARG A 26 2.24 4.82 9.09
N GLU A 27 2.17 5.28 7.85
CA GLU A 27 1.06 4.92 6.96
C GLU A 27 0.98 3.40 6.76
N TRP A 28 -0.12 2.92 6.20
CA TRP A 28 -0.37 1.50 5.97
C TRP A 28 -0.89 1.24 4.55
N VAL A 29 -0.88 -0.03 4.13
CA VAL A 29 -1.35 -0.43 2.80
C VAL A 29 -2.79 -0.91 2.87
N GLY A 30 -3.07 -1.95 3.66
CA GLY A 30 -4.38 -2.61 3.70
C GLY A 30 -4.72 -3.29 2.38
N TRP A 31 -5.77 -2.86 1.69
CA TRP A 31 -6.17 -3.48 0.43
C TRP A 31 -5.32 -2.99 -0.74
N MET A 32 -5.21 -1.67 -0.89
CA MET A 32 -4.52 -1.06 -2.00
C MET A 32 -3.70 0.13 -1.54
N ALA A 33 -2.56 0.36 -2.18
CA ALA A 33 -1.79 1.57 -1.99
C ALA A 33 -1.20 2.08 -3.30
N LEU A 34 -1.12 3.39 -3.43
CA LEU A 34 -0.37 4.06 -4.49
C LEU A 34 0.94 4.56 -3.89
N VAL A 35 2.05 3.98 -4.34
CA VAL A 35 3.40 4.41 -3.97
C VAL A 35 3.91 5.37 -5.05
N PRO A 36 4.10 6.66 -4.74
CA PRO A 36 4.39 7.66 -5.76
C PRO A 36 5.80 7.50 -6.34
N ASP A 37 5.95 7.84 -7.63
CA ASP A 37 7.24 8.01 -8.34
C ASP A 37 8.22 6.82 -8.28
N VAL A 38 7.74 5.59 -8.08
CA VAL A 38 8.57 4.37 -8.08
C VAL A 38 7.89 3.26 -8.88
N ASP A 39 8.69 2.45 -9.57
CA ASP A 39 8.24 1.22 -10.26
C ASP A 39 8.63 0.01 -9.41
N LEU A 40 7.62 -0.71 -8.91
CA LEU A 40 7.79 -1.93 -8.11
C LEU A 40 7.14 -3.15 -8.79
N SER A 41 6.82 -3.07 -10.09
CA SER A 41 5.96 -4.04 -10.78
C SER A 41 6.47 -5.49 -10.72
N ASN A 42 7.79 -5.66 -10.58
CA ASN A 42 8.44 -6.97 -10.54
C ASN A 42 9.05 -7.33 -9.17
N GLU A 43 8.83 -6.51 -8.14
CA GLU A 43 9.47 -6.72 -6.83
C GLU A 43 8.57 -7.40 -5.79
N MET A 44 7.26 -7.49 -6.05
CA MET A 44 6.28 -8.03 -5.10
C MET A 44 5.45 -9.16 -5.74
N PRO A 45 6.05 -10.33 -6.06
CA PRO A 45 5.31 -11.44 -6.68
C PRO A 45 4.24 -12.06 -5.75
N PHE A 46 4.22 -11.68 -4.48
CA PHE A 46 3.28 -12.18 -3.47
C PHE A 46 1.99 -11.37 -3.36
N VAL A 47 1.90 -10.20 -4.01
CA VAL A 47 0.66 -9.40 -4.04
C VAL A 47 -0.18 -9.77 -5.26
N ALA A 48 -1.47 -9.46 -5.22
CA ALA A 48 -2.37 -9.71 -6.34
C ALA A 48 -2.04 -8.88 -7.58
N LEU A 49 -1.54 -7.65 -7.39
CA LEU A 49 -1.11 -6.75 -8.47
C LEU A 49 -0.08 -5.75 -7.94
N ALA A 50 0.98 -5.53 -8.71
CA ALA A 50 1.86 -4.37 -8.61
C ALA A 50 2.03 -3.81 -10.03
N GLU A 51 1.39 -2.68 -10.32
CA GLU A 51 1.38 -2.09 -11.66
C GLU A 51 1.94 -0.66 -11.63
N TYR A 52 3.02 -0.44 -12.36
CA TYR A 52 3.56 0.91 -12.55
C TYR A 52 2.70 1.71 -13.53
N LEU A 53 2.21 2.83 -13.03
CA LEU A 53 1.46 3.84 -13.77
C LEU A 53 2.43 4.98 -14.13
N PRO A 54 2.83 5.13 -15.42
CA PRO A 54 3.83 6.10 -15.82
C PRO A 54 3.50 7.54 -15.39
N GLY A 55 4.44 8.18 -14.69
CA GLY A 55 4.28 9.55 -14.18
C GLY A 55 3.40 9.67 -12.93
N ILE A 56 2.95 8.55 -12.34
CA ILE A 56 2.15 8.51 -11.12
C ILE A 56 2.89 7.71 -10.03
N GLY A 57 3.30 6.47 -10.32
CA GLY A 57 3.90 5.56 -9.34
C GLY A 57 3.35 4.14 -9.48
N THR A 58 3.53 3.29 -8.46
CA THR A 58 3.03 1.91 -8.49
C THR A 58 1.73 1.77 -7.71
N LEU A 59 0.69 1.25 -8.38
CA LEU A 59 -0.52 0.77 -7.73
C LEU A 59 -0.28 -0.66 -7.23
N ILE A 60 -0.43 -0.85 -5.93
CA ILE A 60 -0.33 -2.15 -5.28
C ILE A 60 -1.74 -2.59 -4.86
N VAL A 61 -2.09 -3.84 -5.13
CA VAL A 61 -3.31 -4.51 -4.65
C VAL A 61 -2.90 -5.79 -3.94
N THR A 62 -3.19 -5.91 -2.65
CA THR A 62 -2.72 -7.03 -1.81
C THR A 62 -3.46 -8.33 -2.10
N THR A 63 -4.78 -8.26 -2.28
CA THR A 63 -5.67 -9.40 -2.58
C THR A 63 -6.69 -9.03 -3.65
N LYS A 64 -7.14 -10.03 -4.44
CA LYS A 64 -8.20 -9.84 -5.46
C LYS A 64 -9.60 -9.81 -4.84
N GLU A 65 -9.76 -10.37 -3.65
CA GLU A 65 -11.03 -10.41 -2.94
C GLU A 65 -11.28 -9.10 -2.19
N PRO A 66 -12.53 -8.79 -1.81
CA PRO A 66 -12.81 -7.70 -0.89
C PRO A 66 -11.97 -7.85 0.37
N PHE A 67 -11.20 -6.80 0.69
CA PHE A 67 -10.30 -6.85 1.83
C PHE A 67 -11.08 -6.96 3.14
N ASP A 68 -10.80 -8.02 3.89
CA ASP A 68 -11.42 -8.32 5.17
C ASP A 68 -10.37 -8.17 6.28
N PRO A 69 -10.54 -7.22 7.22
CA PRO A 69 -9.57 -7.01 8.28
C PRO A 69 -9.64 -8.12 9.35
N GLU A 70 -10.60 -9.03 9.30
CA GLU A 70 -10.68 -10.23 10.17
C GLU A 70 -10.09 -11.48 9.50
N ASN A 71 -9.80 -11.43 8.19
CA ASN A 71 -9.10 -12.51 7.50
C ASN A 71 -7.59 -12.40 7.72
N GLU A 72 -7.01 -13.41 8.38
CA GLU A 72 -5.59 -13.44 8.71
C GLU A 72 -4.65 -13.41 7.50
N GLU A 73 -5.04 -14.01 6.38
CA GLU A 73 -4.26 -14.01 5.14
C GLU A 73 -4.19 -12.60 4.53
N HIS A 74 -5.31 -11.88 4.53
CA HIS A 74 -5.37 -10.49 4.07
C HIS A 74 -4.48 -9.57 4.92
N ILE A 75 -4.55 -9.72 6.25
CA ILE A 75 -3.67 -8.96 7.17
C ILE A 75 -2.21 -9.31 6.90
N LYS A 76 -1.88 -10.60 6.75
CA LYS A 76 -0.51 -11.06 6.52
C LYS A 76 0.09 -10.48 5.24
N LEU A 77 -0.65 -10.50 4.13
CA LEU A 77 -0.22 -9.93 2.86
C LEU A 77 -0.03 -8.41 2.97
N ALA A 78 -0.99 -7.71 3.57
CA ALA A 78 -0.89 -6.26 3.74
C ALA A 78 0.32 -5.86 4.61
N ARG A 79 0.56 -6.55 5.73
CA ARG A 79 1.73 -6.34 6.58
C ARG A 79 3.04 -6.66 5.87
N ALA A 80 3.08 -7.75 5.08
CA ALA A 80 4.27 -8.11 4.31
C ALA A 80 4.63 -7.01 3.31
N THR A 81 3.63 -6.44 2.63
CA THR A 81 3.82 -5.27 1.75
C THR A 81 4.28 -4.04 2.53
N GLU A 82 3.70 -3.76 3.70
CA GLU A 82 4.10 -2.63 4.55
C GLU A 82 5.57 -2.74 4.99
N VAL A 83 6.00 -3.92 5.43
CA VAL A 83 7.41 -4.19 5.79
C VAL A 83 8.31 -4.02 4.57
N PHE A 84 7.94 -4.60 3.43
CA PHE A 84 8.70 -4.48 2.18
C PHE A 84 8.94 -3.01 1.78
N LEU A 85 7.93 -2.16 1.93
CA LEU A 85 8.01 -0.73 1.62
C LEU A 85 8.79 0.04 2.70
N ALA A 86 8.61 -0.30 3.97
CA ALA A 86 9.33 0.34 5.08
C ALA A 86 10.85 0.08 5.00
N ASP A 87 11.26 -1.15 4.69
CA ASP A 87 12.67 -1.52 4.53
C ASP A 87 13.37 -0.74 3.41
N ARG A 88 12.61 -0.23 2.44
CA ARG A 88 13.09 0.60 1.32
C ARG A 88 12.92 2.10 1.55
N GLY A 89 12.39 2.52 2.70
CA GLY A 89 12.08 3.92 2.99
C GLY A 89 10.92 4.48 2.17
N LEU A 90 10.09 3.61 1.58
CA LEU A 90 8.96 3.99 0.72
C LEU A 90 7.63 4.11 1.48
N LEU A 91 7.56 3.63 2.71
CA LEU A 91 6.38 3.75 3.57
C LEU A 91 6.47 5.03 4.43
N PRO A 92 5.61 6.05 4.21
CA PRO A 92 5.69 7.32 4.92
C PRO A 92 5.45 7.18 6.43
N GLU A 93 6.05 8.09 7.20
CA GLU A 93 5.69 8.28 8.60
C GLU A 93 4.33 8.96 8.71
N ARG A 94 3.54 8.55 9.71
CA ARG A 94 2.29 9.21 10.03
C ARG A 94 2.65 10.43 10.86
N GLY A 95 2.56 11.63 10.28
CA GLY A 95 2.75 12.87 11.03
C GLY A 95 1.80 12.90 12.22
N ILE A 96 2.34 12.72 13.43
CA ILE A 96 1.59 12.81 14.69
C ILE A 96 1.58 14.26 15.13
#